data_AF-A0A7V9QDE5-F1
#
_entry.id   AF-A0A7V9QDE5-F1
#
_cell.length_a   1.000
_cell.length_b   1.000
_cell.length_c   1.000
_cell.angle_alpha   90.00
_cell.angle_beta   90.00
_cell.angle_gamma   90.00
#
_symmetry.space_group_name_H-M   'P 1'
#
loop_
_entity.id
_entity.type
_entity.pdbx_description
1 polymer ?
#
loop_
_entity_poly.entity_id
_entity_poly.type
_entity_poly.pdbx_seq_one_letter_code
_entity_poly.pdbx_strand_id
1 'polypeptide(L)'
;MTKREAADRLYNRVMQYVSDEDSVQARQFLPMALAAYQRVDDLDRDGHYHVAVLELVNENPSGARAHADTILAEEPDHLFGLATAAQAEMKMGNEREGLAFFRRFLEVYDTESRRALPEYAEHSLVIPAIREEALQAVRDP
;
A
#
# COMPACT_ATOMS: atom_id res chain seq x y z
N MET A 1 3.25 7.69 -23.30
CA MET A 1 2.62 6.84 -22.28
C MET A 1 3.48 5.60 -22.07
N THR A 2 4.09 5.48 -20.89
CA THR A 2 4.90 4.33 -20.50
C THR A 2 4.03 3.16 -20.03
N LYS A 3 4.62 1.98 -19.84
CA LYS A 3 3.92 0.83 -19.23
C LYS A 3 3.48 1.16 -17.79
N ARG A 4 4.32 1.85 -17.02
CA ARG A 4 4.06 2.32 -15.65
C ARG A 4 2.85 3.27 -15.62
N GLU A 5 2.84 4.31 -16.46
CA GLU A 5 1.72 5.26 -16.55
C GLU A 5 0.40 4.57 -16.95
N ALA A 6 0.45 3.55 -17.80
CA ALA A 6 -0.74 2.76 -18.16
C ALA A 6 -1.26 1.95 -16.97
N ALA A 7 -0.37 1.36 -16.17
CA ALA A 7 -0.71 0.64 -14.94
C ALA A 7 -1.30 1.58 -13.88
N ASP A 8 -0.73 2.79 -13.70
CA ASP A 8 -1.24 3.79 -12.75
C ASP A 8 -2.67 4.22 -13.04
N ARG A 9 -3.02 4.39 -14.31
CA ARG A 9 -4.40 4.74 -14.65
C ARG A 9 -5.39 3.64 -14.29
N LEU A 10 -4.97 2.37 -14.36
CA LEU A 10 -5.80 1.26 -13.93
C LEU A 10 -5.84 1.16 -12.40
N TYR A 11 -4.72 1.39 -11.71
CA TYR A 11 -4.70 1.54 -10.25
C TYR A 11 -5.67 2.61 -9.77
N ASN A 12 -5.54 3.84 -10.28
CA ASN A 12 -6.42 4.96 -9.93
C ASN A 12 -7.89 4.65 -10.22
N ARG A 13 -8.18 3.91 -11.29
CA ARG A 13 -9.54 3.46 -11.61
C ARG A 13 -10.08 2.51 -10.54
N VAL A 14 -9.29 1.52 -10.12
CA VAL A 14 -9.69 0.57 -9.06
C VAL A 14 -9.88 1.33 -7.74
N MET A 15 -8.94 2.20 -7.36
CA MET A 15 -9.02 2.96 -6.12
C MET A 15 -10.23 3.92 -6.09
N GLN A 16 -10.58 4.52 -7.22
CA GLN A 16 -11.80 5.32 -7.33
C GLN A 16 -13.04 4.47 -7.00
N TYR A 17 -13.18 3.28 -7.59
CA TYR A 17 -14.32 2.40 -7.31
C TYR A 17 -14.33 1.87 -5.88
N VAL A 18 -13.16 1.61 -5.28
CA VAL A 18 -13.05 1.26 -3.86
C VAL A 18 -13.54 2.41 -2.99
N SER A 19 -13.12 3.65 -3.29
CA SER A 19 -13.56 4.85 -2.58
C SER A 19 -15.06 5.14 -2.75
N ASP A 20 -15.63 4.80 -3.90
CA ASP A 20 -17.07 4.95 -4.20
C ASP A 20 -17.91 3.79 -3.66
N GLU A 21 -17.30 2.83 -2.96
CA GLU A 21 -17.91 1.58 -2.48
C GLU A 21 -18.50 0.69 -3.60
N ASP A 22 -18.13 0.93 -4.86
CA ASP A 22 -18.55 0.13 -6.02
C ASP A 22 -17.65 -1.11 -6.18
N SER A 23 -17.88 -2.09 -5.31
CA SER A 23 -17.13 -3.34 -5.31
C SER A 23 -17.27 -4.15 -6.61
N VAL A 24 -18.36 -3.95 -7.38
CA VAL A 24 -18.58 -4.65 -8.66
C VAL A 24 -17.59 -4.14 -9.69
N GLN A 25 -17.49 -2.81 -9.85
CA GLN A 25 -16.53 -2.23 -10.79
C GLN A 25 -15.09 -2.42 -10.33
N ALA A 26 -14.79 -2.29 -9.03
CA ALA A 26 -13.46 -2.55 -8.50
C ALA A 26 -12.97 -3.96 -8.87
N ARG A 27 -13.79 -4.99 -8.64
CA ARG A 27 -13.47 -6.39 -9.02
C ARG A 27 -13.30 -6.59 -10.53
N GLN A 28 -14.03 -5.84 -11.36
CA GLN A 28 -13.92 -5.94 -12.81
C GLN A 28 -12.58 -5.40 -13.34
N PHE A 29 -12.09 -4.28 -12.79
CA PHE A 29 -10.85 -3.64 -13.24
C PHE A 29 -9.59 -4.19 -12.56
N LEU A 30 -9.71 -4.79 -11.37
CA LEU A 30 -8.58 -5.26 -10.58
C LEU A 30 -7.63 -6.21 -11.33
N PRO A 31 -8.09 -7.28 -12.02
CA PRO A 31 -7.18 -8.16 -12.76
C PRO A 31 -6.42 -7.43 -13.88
N MET A 32 -7.04 -6.42 -14.50
CA MET A 32 -6.38 -5.62 -15.53
C MET A 32 -5.27 -4.75 -14.94
N ALA A 33 -5.48 -4.16 -13.77
CA ALA A 33 -4.47 -3.36 -13.07
C ALA A 33 -3.26 -4.23 -12.70
N LEU A 34 -3.48 -5.38 -12.04
CA LEU A 34 -2.43 -6.33 -11.67
C LEU A 34 -1.65 -6.82 -12.90
N ALA A 35 -2.35 -7.21 -13.98
CA ALA A 35 -1.72 -7.64 -15.21
C ALA A 35 -0.94 -6.52 -15.94
N ALA A 36 -1.27 -5.25 -15.71
CA ALA A 36 -0.51 -4.13 -16.26
C ALA A 36 0.81 -3.92 -15.50
N TYR A 37 0.78 -4.02 -14.17
CA TYR A 37 1.98 -3.95 -13.32
C TYR A 37 2.97 -5.07 -13.60
N GLN A 38 2.50 -6.29 -13.87
CA GLN A 38 3.37 -7.42 -14.26
C GLN A 38 4.19 -7.20 -15.53
N ARG A 39 3.83 -6.20 -16.35
CA ARG A 39 4.55 -5.86 -17.59
C ARG A 39 5.57 -4.75 -17.39
N VAL A 40 5.55 -4.07 -16.24
CA VAL A 40 6.51 -3.04 -15.88
C VAL A 40 7.79 -3.77 -15.47
N ASP A 41 8.90 -3.46 -16.14
CA ASP A 41 10.13 -4.26 -16.04
C ASP A 41 10.88 -4.03 -14.72
N ASP A 42 10.76 -2.83 -14.15
CA ASP A 42 11.34 -2.45 -12.86
C ASP A 42 10.36 -1.54 -12.12
N LEU A 43 9.93 -1.94 -10.93
CA LEU A 43 9.02 -1.16 -10.10
C LEU A 43 9.82 -0.39 -9.06
N ASP A 44 9.59 0.92 -9.01
CA ASP A 44 9.99 1.73 -7.87
C ASP A 44 9.11 1.41 -6.64
N ARG A 45 9.42 2.05 -5.52
CA ARG A 45 8.70 1.84 -4.25
C ARG A 45 7.23 2.22 -4.36
N ASP A 46 6.91 3.23 -5.14
CA ASP A 46 5.53 3.62 -5.45
C ASP A 46 4.80 2.50 -6.23
N GLY A 47 5.44 1.96 -7.28
CA GLY A 47 4.91 0.82 -8.02
C GLY A 47 4.69 -0.41 -7.14
N HIS A 48 5.65 -0.72 -6.26
CA HIS A 48 5.47 -1.80 -5.27
C HIS A 48 4.31 -1.51 -4.31
N TYR A 49 4.17 -0.28 -3.83
CA TYR A 49 3.07 0.13 -2.96
C TYR A 49 1.71 -0.01 -3.65
N HIS A 50 1.58 0.44 -4.90
CA HIS A 50 0.35 0.29 -5.67
C HIS A 50 -0.04 -1.18 -5.86
N VAL A 51 0.91 -2.04 -6.19
CA VAL A 51 0.61 -3.49 -6.31
C VAL A 51 0.22 -4.07 -4.95
N ALA A 52 0.88 -3.68 -3.86
CA ALA A 52 0.51 -4.15 -2.53
C ALA A 52 -0.94 -3.78 -2.18
N VAL A 53 -1.36 -2.54 -2.46
CA VAL A 53 -2.75 -2.10 -2.25
C VAL A 53 -3.73 -2.88 -3.13
N LEU A 54 -3.40 -3.11 -4.40
CA LEU A 54 -4.24 -3.93 -5.29
C LEU A 54 -4.36 -5.37 -4.77
N GLU A 55 -3.30 -5.96 -4.25
CA GLU A 55 -3.34 -7.30 -3.67
C GLU A 55 -4.17 -7.35 -2.37
N LEU A 56 -4.17 -6.29 -1.57
CA LEU A 56 -5.08 -6.17 -0.41
C LEU A 56 -6.56 -6.11 -0.86
N VAL A 57 -6.86 -5.42 -1.97
CA VAL A 57 -8.20 -5.39 -2.58
C VAL A 57 -8.56 -6.75 -3.21
N ASN A 58 -7.56 -7.49 -3.69
CA ASN A 58 -7.69 -8.84 -4.26
C ASN A 58 -7.85 -9.94 -3.20
N GLU A 59 -7.92 -9.59 -1.92
CA GLU A 59 -7.91 -10.54 -0.80
C GLU A 59 -6.68 -11.46 -0.80
N ASN A 60 -5.54 -10.97 -1.31
CA ASN A 60 -4.26 -11.64 -1.34
C ASN A 60 -3.22 -10.94 -0.44
N PRO A 61 -3.38 -11.02 0.90
CA PRO A 61 -2.49 -10.32 1.82
C PRO A 61 -1.06 -10.85 1.76
N SER A 62 -0.82 -12.12 1.40
CA SER A 62 0.55 -12.63 1.21
C SER A 62 1.26 -11.95 0.03
N GLY A 63 0.55 -11.68 -1.07
CA GLY A 63 1.06 -10.90 -2.18
C GLY A 63 1.38 -9.47 -1.78
N ALA A 64 0.47 -8.82 -1.05
CA ALA A 64 0.69 -7.47 -0.53
C ALA A 64 1.95 -7.40 0.37
N ARG A 65 2.10 -8.39 1.26
CA ARG A 65 3.25 -8.49 2.16
C ARG A 65 4.57 -8.64 1.41
N ALA A 66 4.60 -9.42 0.33
CA ALA A 66 5.81 -9.59 -0.49
C ALA A 66 6.24 -8.27 -1.17
N HIS A 67 5.30 -7.46 -1.65
CA HIS A 67 5.63 -6.14 -2.20
C HIS A 67 6.08 -5.16 -1.11
N ALA A 68 5.46 -5.21 0.07
CA ALA A 68 5.90 -4.44 1.23
C ALA A 68 7.34 -4.78 1.65
N ASP A 69 7.71 -6.07 1.64
CA ASP A 69 9.08 -6.52 1.91
C ASP A 69 10.10 -5.92 0.95
N THR A 70 9.80 -5.85 -0.34
CA THR A 70 10.72 -5.26 -1.32
C THR A 70 11.01 -3.80 -0.96
N ILE A 71 9.97 -3.04 -0.60
CA ILE A 71 10.14 -1.63 -0.17
C ILE A 71 11.00 -1.58 1.10
N LEU A 72 10.70 -2.41 2.09
CA LEU A 72 11.36 -2.40 3.40
C LEU A 72 12.79 -2.95 3.37
N ALA A 73 13.13 -3.79 2.40
CA ALA A 73 14.49 -4.26 2.19
C ALA A 73 15.42 -3.12 1.73
N GLU A 74 14.90 -2.14 1.00
CA GLU A 74 15.64 -0.96 0.56
C GLU A 74 15.58 0.17 1.58
N GLU A 75 14.39 0.45 2.11
CA GLU A 75 14.12 1.51 3.07
C GLU A 75 13.29 0.97 4.25
N PRO A 76 13.94 0.50 5.33
CA PRO A 76 13.26 -0.16 6.46
C PRO A 76 12.20 0.68 7.18
N ASP A 77 12.28 2.00 7.06
CA ASP A 77 11.36 2.95 7.69
C ASP A 77 10.35 3.56 6.73
N HIS A 78 10.28 3.06 5.49
CA HIS A 78 9.38 3.59 4.48
C HIS A 78 7.91 3.42 4.88
N LEU A 79 7.18 4.53 4.95
CA LEU A 79 5.82 4.60 5.50
C LEU A 79 4.84 3.69 4.76
N PHE A 80 4.90 3.65 3.43
CA PHE A 80 4.05 2.76 2.64
C PHE A 80 4.42 1.29 2.79
N GLY A 81 5.70 0.97 3.00
CA GLY A 81 6.14 -0.41 3.23
C GLY A 81 5.64 -0.90 4.59
N LEU A 82 5.82 -0.10 5.64
CA LEU A 82 5.35 -0.42 6.99
C LEU A 82 3.82 -0.56 7.05
N ALA A 83 3.09 0.35 6.41
CA ALA A 83 1.63 0.34 6.41
C ALA A 83 1.06 -0.89 5.70
N THR A 84 1.54 -1.18 4.49
CA THR A 84 1.04 -2.34 3.73
C THR A 84 1.47 -3.66 4.35
N ALA A 85 2.66 -3.74 4.97
CA ALA A 85 3.04 -4.90 5.78
C ALA A 85 2.09 -5.09 6.96
N ALA A 86 1.78 -4.02 7.71
CA ALA A 86 0.85 -4.09 8.82
C ALA A 86 -0.53 -4.60 8.39
N GLN A 87 -1.13 -3.96 7.37
CA GLN A 87 -2.45 -4.32 6.85
C GLN A 87 -2.49 -5.77 6.34
N ALA A 88 -1.43 -6.23 5.68
CA ALA A 88 -1.32 -7.60 5.22
C ALA A 88 -1.27 -8.60 6.37
N GLU A 89 -0.42 -8.37 7.38
CA GLU A 89 -0.32 -9.23 8.56
C GLU A 89 -1.65 -9.31 9.32
N MET A 90 -2.33 -8.17 9.52
CA MET A 90 -3.65 -8.13 10.16
C MET A 90 -4.67 -8.96 9.37
N LYS A 91 -4.69 -8.86 8.04
CA LYS A 91 -5.56 -9.69 7.18
C LYS A 91 -5.22 -11.18 7.21
N MET A 92 -3.97 -11.55 7.47
CA MET A 92 -3.55 -12.94 7.65
C MET A 92 -3.85 -13.48 9.06
N GLY A 93 -4.34 -12.64 9.98
CA GLY A 93 -4.57 -13.01 11.38
C GLY A 93 -3.31 -12.96 12.26
N ASN A 94 -2.22 -12.39 11.75
CA ASN A 94 -0.96 -12.21 12.47
C ASN A 94 -0.97 -10.87 13.21
N GLU A 95 -1.91 -10.71 14.15
CA GLU A 95 -2.20 -9.44 14.81
C GLU A 95 -0.96 -8.83 15.49
N ARG A 96 -0.16 -9.67 16.15
CA ARG A 96 1.05 -9.21 16.86
C ARG A 96 2.06 -8.58 15.91
N GLU A 97 2.31 -9.22 14.77
CA GLU A 97 3.21 -8.76 13.71
C GLU A 97 2.65 -7.50 13.03
N GLY A 98 1.36 -7.48 12.71
CA GLY A 98 0.69 -6.31 12.14
C GLY A 98 0.80 -5.08 13.03
N LEU A 99 0.50 -5.24 14.32
CA LEU A 99 0.65 -4.18 15.31
C LEU A 99 2.11 -3.75 15.50
N ALA A 100 3.09 -4.64 15.31
CA ALA A 100 4.50 -4.27 15.37
C ALA A 100 4.88 -3.32 14.22
N PHE A 101 4.42 -3.59 12.99
CA PHE A 101 4.63 -2.69 11.85
C PHE A 101 3.92 -1.34 12.04
N PHE A 102 2.67 -1.32 12.52
CA PHE A 102 2.00 -0.05 12.82
C PHE A 102 2.69 0.75 13.93
N ARG A 103 3.20 0.09 14.98
CA ARG A 103 4.01 0.79 16.00
C ARG A 103 5.26 1.41 15.39
N ARG A 104 5.97 0.69 14.51
CA ARG A 104 7.14 1.24 13.81
C ARG A 104 6.76 2.42 12.92
N PHE A 105 5.66 2.30 12.16
CA PHE A 105 5.11 3.39 11.35
C PHE A 105 4.89 4.65 12.19
N LEU A 106 4.24 4.52 13.34
CA LEU A 106 3.96 5.65 14.23
C LEU A 106 5.22 6.25 14.85
N GLU A 107 6.22 5.42 15.16
CA GLU A 107 7.51 5.86 15.70
C GLU A 107 8.28 6.73 14.70
N VAL A 108 8.28 6.35 13.41
CA VAL A 108 9.06 7.04 12.37
C VAL A 108 8.26 8.11 11.61
N TYR A 109 6.93 8.15 11.80
CA TYR A 109 6.01 9.00 11.05
C TYR A 109 6.49 10.44 10.89
N ASP A 110 6.81 11.13 11.99
CA ASP A 110 7.17 12.54 11.94
C ASP A 110 8.44 12.77 11.14
N THR A 111 9.44 11.89 11.28
CA THR A 111 10.72 11.99 10.56
C THR A 111 10.54 11.69 9.08
N GLU A 112 9.85 10.60 8.76
CA GLU A 112 9.67 10.12 7.40
C GLU A 112 8.73 11.00 6.58
N SER A 113 7.62 11.45 7.16
CA SER A 113 6.65 12.32 6.46
C SER A 113 7.22 13.67 6.03
N ARG A 114 8.36 14.09 6.60
CA ARG A 114 9.08 15.31 6.20
C ARG A 114 10.09 15.08 5.07
N ARG A 115 10.33 13.84 4.67
CA ARG A 115 11.22 13.51 3.54
C ARG A 115 10.57 13.94 2.23
N ALA A 116 11.38 14.44 1.31
CA ALA A 116 10.95 14.84 -0.02
C ALA A 116 10.95 13.66 -1.01
N LEU A 117 10.24 12.58 -0.65
CA LEU A 117 10.01 11.45 -1.55
C LEU A 117 8.86 11.77 -2.52
N PRO A 118 9.02 11.58 -3.84
CA PRO A 118 7.96 11.85 -4.82
C PRO A 118 6.63 11.19 -4.46
N GLU A 119 6.65 9.91 -4.10
CA GLU A 119 5.50 9.11 -3.72
C GLU A 119 4.78 9.68 -2.49
N TYR A 120 5.49 10.26 -1.51
CA TYR A 120 4.86 10.87 -0.35
C TYR A 120 4.09 12.15 -0.73
N ALA A 121 4.59 12.90 -1.71
CA ALA A 121 3.91 14.08 -2.22
C ALA A 121 2.67 13.71 -3.05
N GLU A 122 2.80 12.70 -3.92
CA GLU A 122 1.71 12.19 -4.77
C GLU A 122 0.56 11.62 -3.93
N HIS A 123 0.88 11.01 -2.78
CA HIS A 123 -0.07 10.39 -1.86
C HIS A 123 -0.26 11.19 -0.56
N SER A 124 -0.14 12.52 -0.61
CA SER A 124 -0.14 13.40 0.57
C SER A 124 -1.37 13.29 1.48
N LEU A 125 -2.52 12.87 0.94
CA LEU A 125 -3.75 12.64 1.72
C LEU A 125 -3.81 11.24 2.35
N VAL A 126 -3.04 10.28 1.83
CA VAL A 126 -3.10 8.87 2.23
C VAL A 126 -2.27 8.63 3.50
N ILE A 127 -1.08 9.25 3.60
CA ILE A 127 -0.19 9.08 4.75
C ILE A 127 -0.87 9.49 6.08
N PRO A 128 -1.57 10.64 6.18
CA PRO A 128 -2.33 10.98 7.38
C PRO A 128 -3.47 10.00 7.68
N ALA A 129 -4.15 9.48 6.67
CA ALA A 129 -5.23 8.51 6.86
C ALA A 129 -4.70 7.18 7.44
N ILE A 130 -3.57 6.69 6.92
CA ILE A 130 -2.87 5.51 7.46
C ILE A 130 -2.43 5.75 8.91
N ARG A 131 -2.00 6.97 9.26
CA ARG A 131 -1.65 7.30 10.64
C ARG A 131 -2.83 7.15 11.59
N GLU A 132 -4.00 7.62 11.20
CA GLU A 132 -5.21 7.45 12.03
C GLU A 132 -5.61 5.98 12.16
N GLU A 133 -5.49 5.19 11.08
CA GLU A 133 -5.67 3.73 11.13
C GLU A 133 -4.69 3.07 12.12
N ALA A 134 -3.40 3.38 12.01
CA ALA A 134 -2.37 2.83 12.89
C ALA A 134 -2.59 3.22 14.36
N LEU A 135 -3.00 4.47 14.62
CA LEU A 135 -3.35 4.94 15.97
C LEU A 135 -4.55 4.16 16.53
N GLN A 136 -5.57 3.89 15.72
CA GLN A 136 -6.72 3.11 16.15
C GLN A 136 -6.33 1.65 16.44
N ALA A 137 -5.60 1.01 15.53
CA ALA A 137 -5.19 -0.39 15.67
C ALA A 137 -4.34 -0.62 16.93
N VAL A 138 -3.42 0.29 17.26
CA VAL A 138 -2.55 0.16 18.44
C VAL A 138 -3.29 0.45 19.76
N ARG A 139 -4.40 1.20 19.73
CA ARG A 139 -5.23 1.51 20.91
C ARG A 139 -6.14 0.36 21.31
N ASP A 140 -6.67 -0.37 20.33
CA ASP A 140 -7.58 -1.50 20.53
C ASP A 140 -6.94 -2.83 20.08
N PRO A 141 -5.89 -3.32 20.79
CA PRO A 141 -5.14 -4.51 20.41
C PRO A 141 -5.89 -5.83 20.67
#